data_AF-A0A2E8Q694-F1
#
_entry.id   AF-A0A2E8Q694-F1
#
_cell.length_a   1.000
_cell.length_b   1.000
_cell.length_c   1.000
_cell.angle_alpha   90.00
_cell.angle_beta   90.00
_cell.angle_gamma   90.00
#
_symmetry.space_group_name_H-M   'P 1'
#
loop_
_entity.id
_entity.type
_entity.pdbx_description
1 polymer ?
#
loop_
_entity_poly.entity_id
_entity_poly.type
_entity_poly.pdbx_seq_one_letter_code
_entity_poly.pdbx_strand_id
1 'polypeptide(L)' 'MRLKLVPKNTSWNFFSRSKLWIGISIVLVILSLLSFFIQSLNFGIDFRGGTSIRTESSEPID' A
#
# COMPACT_ATOMS: atom_id res chain seq x y z
N MET A 1 8.46 -37.08 -25.12
CA MET A 1 8.31 -36.87 -23.65
C MET A 1 7.64 -35.52 -23.42
N ARG A 2 6.56 -35.44 -22.63
CA ARG A 2 5.91 -34.16 -22.31
C ARG A 2 6.54 -33.58 -21.03
N LEU A 3 7.14 -32.40 -21.11
CA LEU A 3 7.65 -31.67 -19.95
C LEU A 3 6.47 -31.29 -19.04
N LYS A 4 6.58 -31.61 -17.75
CA LYS A 4 5.63 -31.17 -16.71
C LYS A 4 6.26 -30.06 -15.90
N LEU A 5 5.74 -28.84 -16.06
CA LEU A 5 6.20 -27.64 -15.38
C LEU A 5 5.68 -27.52 -13.92
N VAL A 6 4.67 -28.30 -13.56
CA VAL A 6 4.01 -28.24 -12.24
C VAL A 6 3.83 -29.65 -11.67
N PRO A 7 4.04 -29.85 -10.35
CA PRO A 7 3.84 -31.14 -9.69
C PRO A 7 2.40 -31.65 -9.81
N LYS A 8 2.23 -32.96 -9.97
CA LYS A 8 0.89 -33.61 -10.10
C LYS A 8 0.04 -33.47 -8.84
N ASN A 9 0.67 -33.54 -7.67
CA ASN A 9 0.04 -33.38 -6.37
C ASN A 9 0.77 -32.28 -5.63
N THR A 10 0.02 -31.25 -5.24
CA THR A 10 0.54 -30.07 -4.56
C THR A 10 -0.31 -29.83 -3.32
N SER A 11 0.29 -29.87 -2.14
CA SER A 11 -0.39 -29.66 -0.86
C SER A 11 0.36 -28.61 -0.03
N TRP A 12 0.19 -27.34 -0.38
CA TRP A 12 0.75 -26.23 0.39
C TRP A 12 -0.17 -25.87 1.56
N ASN A 13 0.41 -25.79 2.76
CA ASN A 13 -0.32 -25.31 3.93
C ASN A 13 -0.16 -23.78 4.08
N PHE A 14 -1.00 -23.04 3.35
CA PHE A 14 -1.06 -21.58 3.39
C PHE A 14 -1.46 -21.02 4.76
N PHE A 15 -2.16 -21.79 5.57
CA PHE A 15 -2.69 -21.36 6.87
C PHE A 15 -1.77 -21.67 8.04
N SER A 16 -0.66 -22.37 7.81
CA SER A 16 0.31 -22.76 8.85
C SER A 16 0.79 -21.58 9.71
N ARG A 17 0.82 -20.36 9.15
CA ARG A 17 1.25 -19.14 9.84
C ARG A 17 0.20 -18.03 9.80
N SER A 18 -1.08 -18.36 9.61
CA SER A 18 -2.17 -17.38 9.49
C SER A 18 -2.20 -16.39 10.66
N LYS A 19 -2.07 -16.87 11.90
CA LYS A 19 -2.05 -16.03 13.11
C LYS A 19 -0.90 -15.03 13.12
N LEU A 20 0.27 -15.42 12.63
CA LEU A 20 1.44 -14.53 12.54
C LEU A 20 1.17 -13.40 11.55
N TRP A 21 0.68 -13.72 10.35
CA TRP A 21 0.39 -12.72 9.32
C TRP A 21 -0.79 -11.80 9.69
N ILE A 22 -1.81 -12.34 10.34
CA ILE A 22 -2.92 -11.54 10.89
C ILE A 22 -2.39 -10.59 11.98
N GLY A 23 -1.54 -11.08 12.90
CA GLY A 23 -0.92 -10.26 13.93
C GLY A 23 -0.10 -9.10 13.34
N ILE A 24 0.75 -9.38 12.35
CA ILE A 24 1.53 -8.35 11.64
C ILE A 24 0.59 -7.33 10.99
N SER A 25 -0.48 -7.78 10.34
CA SER A 25 -1.44 -6.90 9.68
C SER A 25 -2.12 -5.96 10.68
N ILE A 26 -2.57 -6.47 11.83
CA ILE A 26 -3.17 -5.67 12.90
C ILE A 26 -2.18 -4.60 13.40
N VAL A 27 -0.93 -4.98 13.64
CA VAL A 27 0.12 -4.04 14.08
C VAL A 27 0.33 -2.94 13.04
N LEU A 28 0.41 -3.28 11.75
CA LEU A 28 0.57 -2.30 10.68
C LEU A 28 -0.62 -1.34 10.55
N VAL A 29 -1.85 -1.84 10.75
CA VAL A 29 -3.05 -0.99 10.79
C VAL A 29 -2.97 -0.01 11.95
N ILE A 30 -2.62 -0.47 13.16
CA ILE A 30 -2.47 0.40 14.33
C ILE A 30 -1.38 1.44 14.09
N LEU A 31 -0.22 1.05 13.55
CA LEU A 31 0.86 1.97 13.21
C LEU A 31 0.41 3.02 12.19
N SER A 32 -0.36 2.62 11.18
CA SER A 32 -0.93 3.55 10.20
C SER A 32 -1.85 4.56 10.89
N LEU A 33 -2.77 4.11 11.75
CA LEU A 33 -3.66 4.98 12.51
C LEU A 33 -2.89 5.96 13.42
N LEU A 34 -1.88 5.48 14.13
CA LEU A 34 -1.02 6.32 14.97
C LEU A 34 -0.25 7.37 14.15
N SER A 35 0.19 7.01 12.93
CA SER A 35 0.90 7.92 12.03
C SER A 35 0.11 9.19 11.72
N PHE A 36 -1.22 9.10 11.59
CA PHE A 36 -2.09 10.27 11.37
C PHE A 36 -1.92 11.36 12.45
N PHE A 37 -1.72 10.95 13.71
CA PHE A 37 -1.60 11.87 14.83
C PHE A 37 -0.18 12.41 15.01
N ILE A 38 0.84 11.64 14.60
CA ILE A 38 2.25 12.01 14.79
C ILE A 38 2.79 12.82 13.60
N GLN A 39 2.56 12.35 12.37
CA GLN A 39 3.17 12.92 11.18
C GLN A 39 2.35 14.06 10.55
N SER A 40 1.16 14.36 11.07
CA SER A 40 0.18 15.25 10.44
C SER A 40 -0.16 14.83 8.99
N LEU A 41 -1.18 15.43 8.39
CA LEU A 41 -1.54 15.16 7.01
C LEU A 41 -1.07 16.27 6.09
N ASN A 42 -0.76 15.86 4.85
CA ASN A 42 -0.60 16.77 3.73
C ASN A 42 -1.97 17.31 3.29
N PHE A 43 -2.54 18.18 4.13
CA PHE A 43 -3.82 18.82 3.89
C PHE A 43 -3.68 19.89 2.80
N GLY A 44 -4.55 19.84 1.80
CA GLY A 44 -4.63 20.85 0.74
C GLY A 44 -5.32 22.15 1.17
N ILE A 45 -5.52 23.04 0.19
CA ILE A 45 -6.09 24.38 0.41
C ILE A 45 -7.52 24.36 0.95
N ASP A 46 -8.30 23.31 0.71
CA ASP A 46 -9.67 23.17 1.25
C ASP A 46 -9.69 23.09 2.78
N PHE A 47 -8.59 22.64 3.40
CA PHE A 47 -8.46 22.45 4.85
C PHE A 47 -7.54 23.49 5.51
N ARG A 48 -6.48 23.93 4.82
CA ARG A 48 -5.51 24.90 5.36
C ARG A 48 -5.73 26.34 4.87
N GLY A 49 -6.62 26.54 3.90
CA GLY A 49 -6.71 27.80 3.16
C GLY A 49 -5.50 28.00 2.24
N GLY A 50 -5.51 29.08 1.46
CA GLY A 50 -4.44 29.45 0.54
C GLY A 50 -4.85 29.38 -0.94
N THR A 51 -3.89 29.56 -1.84
CA THR A 51 -4.11 29.55 -3.30
C THR A 51 -3.34 28.39 -3.92
N SER A 52 -4.02 27.53 -4.67
CA SER A 52 -3.37 26.52 -5.51
C SER A 52 -3.14 27.11 -6.89
N ILE A 53 -1.89 27.08 -7.37
CA ILE A 53 -1.53 27.49 -8.73
C ILE A 53 -1.37 26.23 -9.56
N ARG A 54 -2.13 26.13 -10.64
CA ARG A 54 -2.01 25.03 -11.61
C ARG A 54 -1.52 25.59 -12.93
N THR A 55 -0.28 25.25 -13.28
CA THR A 55 0.35 25.65 -14.53
C THR A 55 0.33 24.45 -15.48
N GLU A 56 -0.24 24.63 -16.65
CA GLU A 56 -0.19 23.66 -17.75
C GLU A 56 0.86 24.15 -18.75
N SER A 57 1.76 23.27 -19.21
CA SER A 57 2.72 23.59 -20.28
C SER A 57 2.17 23.12 -21.60
N SER A 58 2.01 24.02 -22.58
CA SER A 58 1.66 23.66 -23.95
C SER A 58 2.85 23.15 -24.75
N GLU A 59 4.08 23.40 -24.31
CA GLU A 59 5.27 22.80 -24.90
C GLU A 59 5.54 21.42 -24.29
N PRO A 60 5.76 20.38 -25.12
CA PRO A 60 6.33 19.15 -24.64
C PRO A 60 7.73 19.45 -24.10
N ILE A 61 7.95 19.08 -22.84
CA ILE A 61 9.29 19.09 -22.25
C ILE A 61 10.10 17.94 -22.84
N ASP A 62 11.28 18.25 -23.38
CA ASP A 62 12.27 17.25 -23.84
C ASP A 62 12.88 16.48 -22.66
#